data_AF-A0ABD0T6K5-F1
#
_entry.id   AF-A0ABD0T6K5-F1
#
_cell.length_a   1.000
_cell.length_b   1.000
_cell.length_c   1.000
_cell.angle_alpha   90.00
_cell.angle_beta   90.00
_cell.angle_gamma   90.00
#
_symmetry.space_group_name_H-M   'P 1'
#
loop_
_entity.id
_entity.type
_entity.pdbx_description
1 polymer ?
#
loop_
_entity_poly.entity_id
_entity_poly.type
_entity_poly.pdbx_seq_one_letter_code
_entity_poly.pdbx_strand_id
1 'polypeptide(L)'
;MSTQEESVRVTRRSLKTLQHTASDRENLVGRPSKSLKHQLSQEPSVDIEVKRKNLSTKETQANLDTKVSVDDLTNPEGASEKYWKILAEKRQQALQEALDENQKLLKIIEDLKEENKATKQMLEEANSFIEVVKEELANDNNDTGIDVNDVSTADETDDQSRVETSNTDN
;
A
#
# COMPACT_ATOMS: atom_id res chain seq x y z
N MET A 1 22.69 73.36 25.78
CA MET A 1 22.49 73.35 24.32
C MET A 1 22.06 71.95 23.91
N SER A 2 20.99 71.86 23.15
CA SER A 2 20.20 70.66 22.86
C SER A 2 20.98 69.54 22.19
N THR A 3 20.84 68.32 22.70
CA THR A 3 21.04 67.08 21.92
C THR A 3 19.67 66.62 21.45
N GLN A 4 19.35 66.97 20.21
CA GLN A 4 18.13 66.54 19.54
C GLN A 4 18.43 65.15 18.96
N GLU A 5 18.09 64.09 19.70
CA GLU A 5 18.11 62.74 19.15
C GLU A 5 16.91 62.58 18.21
N GLU A 6 17.21 62.57 16.91
CA GLU A 6 16.27 62.36 15.83
C GLU A 6 15.77 60.92 15.87
N SER A 7 14.56 60.72 16.39
CA SER A 7 13.91 59.42 16.37
C SER A 7 13.55 59.06 14.92
N VAL A 8 14.36 58.23 14.27
CA VAL A 8 14.01 57.62 12.98
C VAL A 8 12.82 56.71 13.20
N ARG A 9 11.61 57.19 12.90
CA ARG A 9 10.39 56.39 12.94
C ARG A 9 10.45 55.36 11.81
N VAL A 10 10.97 54.17 12.11
CA VAL A 10 10.86 53.02 11.23
C VAL A 10 9.39 52.57 11.26
N THR A 11 8.62 53.03 10.27
CA THR A 11 7.26 52.56 10.05
C THR A 11 7.33 51.09 9.65
N ARG A 12 6.93 50.19 10.57
CA ARG A 12 6.80 48.77 10.27
C ARG A 12 5.78 48.59 9.15
N ARG A 13 6.15 47.89 8.07
CA ARG A 13 5.21 47.53 7.00
C ARG A 13 4.15 46.60 7.59
N SER A 14 2.87 46.96 7.44
CA SER A 14 1.77 46.07 7.82
C SER A 14 1.71 44.88 6.86
N LEU A 15 1.34 43.72 7.38
CA LEU A 15 1.16 42.50 6.60
C LEU A 15 0.05 42.71 5.57
N LYS A 16 0.33 42.32 4.32
CA LYS A 16 -0.62 42.44 3.20
C LYS A 16 -1.66 41.32 3.30
N THR A 17 -2.95 41.67 3.27
CA THR A 17 -4.03 40.69 3.28
C THR A 17 -4.02 39.89 1.97
N LEU A 18 -3.71 38.60 2.03
CA LEU A 18 -3.55 37.75 0.84
C LEU A 18 -4.89 37.33 0.21
N GLN A 19 -5.98 37.34 0.98
CA GLN A 19 -7.30 36.89 0.54
C GLN A 19 -8.39 37.90 0.91
N HIS A 20 -8.78 38.73 -0.06
CA HIS A 20 -9.75 39.82 0.13
C HIS A 20 -11.21 39.38 0.29
N THR A 21 -11.51 38.09 0.07
CA THR A 21 -12.89 37.55 0.09
C THR A 21 -13.16 36.59 1.25
N ALA A 22 -12.22 36.43 2.18
CA ALA A 22 -12.40 35.54 3.34
C ALA A 22 -13.23 36.26 4.41
N SER A 23 -14.56 36.20 4.29
CA SER A 23 -15.49 36.71 5.30
C SER A 23 -15.84 35.66 6.37
N ASP A 24 -15.43 34.41 6.19
CA ASP A 24 -15.82 33.29 7.06
C ASP A 24 -14.62 32.71 7.83
N ARG A 25 -14.90 32.20 9.03
CA ARG A 25 -13.96 31.67 10.04
C ARG A 25 -13.57 30.20 9.77
N GLU A 26 -13.53 29.78 8.51
CA GLU A 26 -13.18 28.42 8.12
C GLU A 26 -11.84 28.35 7.36
N ASN A 27 -11.15 27.22 7.52
CA ASN A 27 -9.73 27.04 7.21
C ASN A 27 -9.36 27.41 5.77
N LEU A 28 -8.45 28.38 5.65
CA LEU A 28 -7.91 28.88 4.38
C LEU A 28 -6.85 27.91 3.82
N VAL A 29 -7.29 26.86 3.16
CA VAL A 29 -6.43 25.99 2.35
C VAL A 29 -6.50 26.39 0.87
N GLY A 30 -5.32 26.65 0.29
CA GLY A 30 -5.14 27.02 -1.11
C GLY A 30 -5.72 25.97 -2.07
N ARG A 31 -6.37 26.45 -3.13
CA ARG A 31 -6.97 25.64 -4.20
C ARG A 31 -5.98 24.60 -4.77
N PRO A 32 -6.51 23.48 -5.31
CA PRO A 32 -6.72 23.48 -6.74
C PRO A 32 -8.19 23.20 -7.11
N SER A 33 -8.77 24.10 -7.89
CA SER A 33 -10.06 23.89 -8.53
C SER A 33 -9.92 22.90 -9.67
N LYS A 34 -10.36 21.67 -9.47
CA LYS A 34 -10.93 20.83 -10.54
C LYS A 34 -12.23 20.23 -10.02
N SER A 35 -13.29 20.46 -10.77
CA SER A 35 -14.68 20.19 -10.39
C SER A 35 -14.95 18.70 -10.19
N LEU A 36 -15.31 18.31 -8.96
CA LEU A 36 -15.84 16.98 -8.57
C LEU A 36 -17.27 16.70 -9.09
N LYS A 37 -17.68 17.30 -10.23
CA LYS A 37 -19.04 17.14 -10.75
C LYS A 37 -19.25 15.88 -11.61
N HIS A 38 -18.24 15.02 -11.77
CA HIS A 38 -18.30 13.89 -12.70
C HIS A 38 -18.00 12.52 -12.07
N GLN A 39 -18.20 12.34 -10.76
CA GLN A 39 -18.06 11.01 -10.13
C GLN A 39 -19.23 10.61 -9.23
N LEU A 40 -20.32 11.39 -9.17
CA LEU A 40 -21.45 11.04 -8.31
C LEU A 40 -22.79 11.35 -8.99
N SER A 41 -23.02 10.74 -10.14
CA SER A 41 -24.36 10.60 -10.73
C SER A 41 -24.67 9.12 -10.86
N GLN A 42 -25.22 8.54 -9.79
CA GLN A 42 -26.27 7.52 -9.76
C GLN A 42 -26.28 6.85 -8.39
N GLU A 43 -27.13 7.32 -7.48
CA GLU A 43 -28.04 6.47 -6.69
C GLU A 43 -29.03 7.35 -5.90
N PRO A 44 -30.28 6.88 -5.69
CA PRO A 44 -31.35 7.71 -5.16
C PRO A 44 -31.20 7.96 -3.65
N SER A 45 -31.54 9.18 -3.24
CA SER A 45 -31.56 9.68 -1.88
C SER A 45 -32.44 8.82 -0.96
N VAL A 46 -31.81 8.09 -0.05
CA VAL A 46 -32.49 7.55 1.13
C VAL A 46 -32.52 8.65 2.18
N ASP A 47 -33.72 9.16 2.46
CA ASP A 47 -33.97 10.07 3.59
C ASP A 47 -33.67 9.34 4.91
N ILE A 48 -32.48 9.56 5.45
CA ILE A 48 -32.14 9.13 6.81
C ILE A 48 -32.55 10.25 7.75
N GLU A 49 -33.72 10.08 8.37
CA GLU A 49 -34.21 10.92 9.45
C GLU A 49 -33.24 10.82 10.64
N VAL A 50 -32.33 11.79 10.77
CA VAL A 50 -31.38 11.86 11.88
C VAL A 50 -32.13 12.26 13.14
N LYS A 51 -32.60 11.26 13.89
CA LYS A 51 -33.03 11.44 15.29
C LYS A 51 -31.87 12.05 16.09
N ARG A 52 -31.99 13.34 16.38
CA ARG A 52 -31.10 14.08 17.28
C ARG A 52 -31.25 13.50 18.69
N LYS A 53 -30.37 12.56 19.02
CA LYS A 53 -30.14 12.09 20.38
C LYS A 53 -29.59 13.26 21.19
N ASN A 54 -30.37 13.70 22.18
CA ASN A 54 -29.96 14.71 23.15
C ASN A 54 -28.61 14.31 23.76
N LEU A 55 -27.55 15.06 23.46
CA LEU A 55 -26.29 14.96 24.19
C LEU A 55 -26.55 15.56 25.57
N SER A 56 -26.85 14.69 26.53
CA SER A 56 -26.66 15.01 27.94
C SER A 56 -25.19 15.31 28.14
N THR A 57 -24.88 16.57 28.43
CA THR A 57 -23.52 17.07 28.70
C THR A 57 -23.03 16.42 29.99
N LYS A 58 -22.42 15.23 29.89
CA LYS A 58 -21.67 14.64 30.98
C LYS A 58 -20.41 15.47 31.15
N GLU A 59 -20.40 16.34 32.16
CA GLU A 59 -19.21 17.10 32.56
C GLU A 59 -18.04 16.13 32.72
N THR A 60 -17.14 16.17 31.74
CA THR A 60 -15.97 15.30 31.72
C THR A 60 -14.96 15.99 32.62
N GLN A 61 -14.75 15.46 33.83
CA GLN A 61 -13.67 15.92 34.69
C GLN A 61 -12.35 15.69 33.97
N ALA A 62 -11.80 16.76 33.38
CA ALA A 62 -10.50 16.73 32.77
C ALA A 62 -9.46 16.62 33.88
N ASN A 63 -8.70 15.52 33.90
CA ASN A 63 -7.56 15.38 34.79
C ASN A 63 -6.55 16.50 34.46
N LEU A 64 -6.40 17.47 35.36
CA LEU A 64 -5.50 18.61 35.19
C LEU A 64 -4.05 18.27 35.56
N ASP A 65 -3.78 17.08 36.11
CA ASP A 65 -2.44 16.69 36.55
C ASP A 65 -1.49 16.37 35.41
N THR A 66 -2.02 16.08 34.21
CA THR A 66 -1.22 15.84 33.01
C THR A 66 -1.03 17.10 32.15
N LYS A 67 -1.56 18.24 32.58
CA LYS A 67 -1.46 19.50 31.83
C LYS A 67 -0.21 20.28 32.24
N VAL A 68 0.52 20.71 31.22
CA VAL A 68 1.61 21.68 31.33
C VAL A 68 1.04 23.07 31.55
N SER A 69 1.55 23.79 32.54
CA SER A 69 1.11 25.16 32.85
C SER A 69 1.73 26.17 31.89
N VAL A 70 1.14 27.37 31.78
CA VAL A 70 1.74 28.48 31.02
C VAL A 70 3.10 28.86 31.64
N ASP A 71 3.17 28.87 32.97
CA ASP A 71 4.39 29.22 33.70
C ASP A 71 5.55 28.27 33.35
N ASP A 72 5.28 26.97 33.18
CA ASP A 72 6.29 25.97 32.77
C ASP A 72 6.93 26.29 31.41
N LEU A 73 6.25 27.07 30.56
CA LEU A 73 6.71 27.41 29.22
C LEU A 73 7.29 28.84 29.14
N THR A 74 6.99 29.71 30.12
CA THR A 74 7.32 31.14 30.07
C THR A 74 8.22 31.63 31.19
N ASN A 75 8.44 30.83 32.24
CA ASN A 75 9.24 31.24 33.39
C ASN A 75 10.74 31.35 33.03
N PRO A 76 11.39 32.51 33.26
CA PRO A 76 12.82 32.70 32.98
C PRO A 76 13.75 31.88 33.88
N GLU A 77 13.29 31.42 35.05
CA GLU A 77 14.05 30.55 35.96
C GLU A 77 14.00 29.07 35.54
N GLY A 78 13.14 28.72 34.56
CA GLY A 78 13.00 27.39 34.00
C GLY A 78 11.65 26.72 34.31
N ALA A 79 11.43 25.56 33.70
CA ALA A 79 10.20 24.78 33.86
C ALA A 79 10.14 24.06 35.22
N SER A 80 8.93 23.84 35.74
CA SER A 80 8.76 23.13 37.02
C SER A 80 9.11 21.64 36.94
N GLU A 81 9.31 21.00 38.09
CA GLU A 81 9.49 19.56 38.19
C GLU A 81 8.32 18.77 37.57
N LYS A 82 7.09 19.29 37.72
CA LYS A 82 5.88 18.68 37.16
C LYS A 82 5.95 18.58 35.64
N TYR A 83 6.47 19.62 34.98
CA TYR A 83 6.69 19.62 33.53
C TYR A 83 7.61 18.48 33.11
N TRP A 84 8.77 18.34 33.78
CA TRP A 84 9.75 17.30 33.45
C TRP A 84 9.21 15.90 33.69
N LYS A 85 8.41 15.71 34.74
CA LYS A 85 7.72 14.44 34.99
C LYS A 85 6.76 14.07 33.85
N ILE A 86 5.89 15.00 33.43
CA ILE A 86 4.96 14.79 32.31
C ILE A 86 5.72 14.50 31.02
N LEU A 87 6.82 15.23 30.78
CA LEU A 87 7.64 15.06 29.58
C LEU A 87 8.35 13.70 29.57
N ALA A 88 8.87 13.25 30.70
CA ALA A 88 9.49 11.94 30.86
C ALA A 88 8.49 10.82 30.58
N GLU A 89 7.27 10.90 31.14
CA GLU A 89 6.21 9.93 30.91
C GLU A 89 5.79 9.87 29.43
N LYS A 90 5.59 11.02 28.79
CA LYS A 90 5.30 11.09 27.35
C LYS A 90 6.40 10.49 26.49
N ARG A 91 7.67 10.76 26.84
CA ARG A 91 8.82 10.19 26.14
C ARG A 91 8.92 8.69 26.35
N GLN A 92 8.62 8.20 27.55
CA GLN A 92 8.57 6.77 27.84
C GLN A 92 7.49 6.07 27.00
N GLN A 93 6.29 6.66 26.93
CA GLN A 93 5.22 6.11 26.10
C GLN A 93 5.62 6.09 24.62
N ALA A 94 6.13 7.21 24.07
CA ALA A 94 6.57 7.27 22.68
C ALA A 94 7.71 6.28 22.38
N LEU A 95 8.61 6.06 23.34
CA LEU A 95 9.67 5.06 23.22
C LEU A 95 9.10 3.64 23.20
N GLN A 96 8.13 3.33 24.06
CA GLN A 96 7.49 2.02 24.09
C GLN A 96 6.78 1.74 22.76
N GLU A 97 6.02 2.70 22.24
CA GLU A 97 5.34 2.60 20.95
C GLU A 97 6.36 2.36 19.81
N ALA A 98 7.49 3.07 19.81
CA ALA A 98 8.56 2.88 18.83
C ALA A 98 9.24 1.50 18.94
N LEU A 99 9.42 0.97 20.15
CA LEU A 99 10.00 -0.36 20.36
C LEU A 99 9.03 -1.46 19.88
N ASP A 100 7.74 -1.32 20.18
CA ASP A 100 6.71 -2.28 19.75
C ASP A 100 6.60 -2.29 18.22
N GLU A 101 6.64 -1.12 17.57
CA GLU A 101 6.67 -1.02 16.12
C GLU A 101 7.95 -1.63 15.54
N ASN A 102 9.11 -1.39 16.15
CA ASN A 102 10.38 -1.98 15.70
C ASN A 102 10.33 -3.51 15.74
N GLN A 103 9.84 -4.11 16.84
CA GLN A 103 9.67 -5.55 16.94
C GLN A 103 8.73 -6.10 15.85
N LYS A 104 7.62 -5.40 15.59
CA LYS A 104 6.69 -5.78 14.52
C LYS A 104 7.36 -5.72 13.14
N LEU A 105 8.13 -4.67 12.86
CA LEU A 105 8.85 -4.52 11.60
C LEU A 105 9.92 -5.60 11.41
N LEU A 106 10.65 -5.96 12.48
CA LEU A 106 11.62 -7.05 12.43
C LEU A 106 10.96 -8.38 12.05
N LYS A 107 9.80 -8.69 12.65
CA LYS A 107 9.04 -9.89 12.29
C LYS A 107 8.60 -9.87 10.82
N ILE A 108 8.07 -8.76 10.34
CA ILE A 108 7.67 -8.62 8.92
C ILE A 108 8.87 -8.81 8.00
N ILE A 109 10.04 -8.26 8.34
CA ILE A 109 11.27 -8.43 7.55
C ILE A 109 11.71 -9.90 7.53
N GLU A 110 11.62 -10.60 8.66
CA GLU A 110 11.93 -12.02 8.76
C GLU A 110 10.99 -12.86 7.87
N ASP A 111 9.68 -12.68 8.01
CA ASP A 111 8.66 -13.38 7.21
C ASP A 111 8.88 -13.14 5.71
N LEU A 112 9.10 -11.88 5.29
CA LEU A 112 9.35 -11.53 3.89
C LEU A 112 10.67 -12.09 3.36
N LYS A 113 11.71 -12.20 4.20
CA LYS A 113 12.99 -12.81 3.80
C LYS A 113 12.85 -14.31 3.60
N GLU A 114 12.07 -14.97 4.45
CA GLU A 114 11.77 -16.40 4.31
C GLU A 114 10.97 -16.66 3.03
N GLU A 115 9.90 -15.89 2.78
CA GLU A 115 9.12 -15.98 1.55
C GLU A 115 9.99 -15.76 0.31
N ASN A 116 10.82 -14.70 0.31
CA ASN A 116 11.71 -14.40 -0.81
C ASN A 116 12.71 -15.53 -1.08
N LYS A 117 13.23 -16.16 -0.01
CA LYS A 117 14.12 -17.33 -0.13
C LYS A 117 13.37 -18.51 -0.75
N ALA A 118 12.16 -18.80 -0.30
CA ALA A 118 11.34 -19.88 -0.86
C ALA A 118 11.02 -19.65 -2.34
N THR A 119 10.62 -18.44 -2.73
CA THR A 119 10.36 -18.10 -4.13
C THR A 119 11.60 -18.22 -5.01
N LYS A 120 12.76 -17.79 -4.51
CA LYS A 120 14.03 -17.95 -5.24
C LYS A 120 14.41 -19.42 -5.43
N GLN A 121 14.19 -20.25 -4.42
CA GLN A 121 14.44 -21.68 -4.53
C GLN A 121 13.52 -22.32 -5.58
N MET A 122 12.23 -22.00 -5.56
CA MET A 122 11.28 -22.50 -6.57
C MET A 122 11.65 -22.04 -7.99
N LEU A 123 12.14 -20.81 -8.14
CA LEU A 123 12.64 -20.30 -9.43
C LEU A 123 13.87 -21.08 -9.90
N GLU A 124 14.81 -21.38 -9.01
CA GLU A 124 15.99 -22.17 -9.33
C GLU A 124 15.64 -23.59 -9.76
N GLU A 125 14.73 -24.25 -9.02
CA GLU A 125 14.21 -25.58 -9.36
C GLU A 125 13.49 -25.57 -10.72
N ALA A 126 12.69 -24.55 -11.02
CA ALA A 126 12.04 -24.39 -12.32
C ALA A 126 13.04 -24.15 -13.46
N ASN A 127 14.08 -23.34 -13.23
CA ASN A 127 15.14 -23.10 -14.21
C ASN A 127 15.94 -24.38 -14.48
N SER A 128 16.29 -25.14 -13.43
CA SER A 128 16.94 -26.44 -13.55
C SER A 128 16.08 -27.43 -14.33
N PHE A 129 14.77 -27.48 -14.07
CA PHE A 129 13.85 -28.31 -14.85
C PHE A 129 13.80 -27.89 -16.33
N ILE A 130 13.77 -26.58 -16.62
CA ILE A 130 13.84 -26.06 -17.99
C ILE A 130 15.15 -26.47 -18.68
N GLU A 131 16.27 -26.48 -17.96
CA GLU A 131 17.56 -26.89 -18.49
C GLU A 131 17.57 -28.38 -18.87
N VAL A 132 17.06 -29.25 -18.00
CA VAL A 132 16.90 -30.69 -18.30
C VAL A 132 16.01 -30.90 -19.53
N VAL A 133 14.86 -30.23 -19.60
CA VAL A 133 13.96 -30.35 -20.77
C VAL A 133 14.63 -29.88 -22.07
N LYS A 134 15.44 -28.82 -22.01
CA LYS A 134 16.21 -28.35 -23.17
C LYS A 134 17.29 -29.35 -23.58
N GLU A 135 17.96 -29.99 -22.63
CA GLU A 135 18.95 -31.02 -22.88
C GLU A 135 18.32 -32.24 -23.57
N GLU A 136 17.21 -32.75 -23.04
CA GLU A 136 16.48 -33.87 -23.66
C GLU A 136 16.02 -33.54 -25.08
N LEU A 137 15.41 -32.36 -25.30
CA LEU A 137 14.96 -31.93 -26.63
C LEU A 137 16.12 -31.67 -27.61
N ALA A 138 17.30 -31.30 -27.11
CA ALA A 138 18.50 -31.15 -27.92
C ALA A 138 19.16 -32.51 -28.23
N ASN A 139 18.96 -33.50 -27.38
CA ASN A 139 19.47 -34.87 -27.54
C ASN A 139 18.57 -35.76 -28.41
N ASP A 140 17.37 -35.30 -28.79
CA ASP A 140 16.53 -35.86 -29.86
C ASP A 140 17.20 -35.67 -31.24
N ASN A 141 18.34 -36.32 -31.46
CA ASN A 141 18.68 -36.80 -32.79
C ASN A 141 17.59 -37.82 -33.15
N ASN A 142 16.91 -37.62 -34.28
CA ASN A 142 15.79 -38.41 -34.82
C ASN A 142 16.11 -39.91 -35.09
N ASP A 143 16.75 -40.60 -34.16
CA ASP A 143 16.95 -42.04 -34.18
C ASP A 143 16.06 -42.65 -33.11
N THR A 144 14.78 -42.84 -33.46
CA THR A 144 13.86 -43.67 -32.68
C THR A 144 14.26 -45.15 -32.73
N GLY A 145 15.36 -45.53 -33.41
CA GLY A 145 15.78 -46.92 -33.61
C GLY A 145 14.83 -47.73 -34.50
N ILE A 146 13.85 -47.07 -35.14
CA ILE A 146 12.86 -47.68 -36.01
C ILE A 146 13.29 -47.46 -37.46
N ASP A 147 13.87 -48.47 -38.08
CA ASP A 147 14.16 -48.47 -39.51
C ASP A 147 12.85 -48.63 -40.30
N VAL A 148 12.44 -47.55 -40.97
CA VAL A 148 11.24 -47.54 -41.84
C VAL A 148 11.37 -48.45 -43.06
N ASN A 149 12.57 -48.95 -43.38
CA ASN A 149 12.77 -49.97 -44.42
C ASN A 149 12.46 -51.40 -43.95
N ASP A 150 12.29 -51.64 -42.64
CA ASP A 150 11.95 -52.98 -42.12
C ASP A 150 10.43 -53.27 -42.25
N VAL A 151 9.63 -52.28 -42.67
CA VAL A 151 8.20 -52.43 -43.04
C VAL A 151 8.07 -52.67 -44.53
N SER A 152 8.77 -53.68 -45.07
CA SER A 152 8.60 -54.10 -46.45
C SER A 152 8.94 -55.57 -46.61
N THR A 153 8.11 -56.47 -46.07
CA THR A 153 7.86 -57.82 -46.63
C THR A 153 6.90 -58.62 -45.74
N ALA A 154 5.59 -58.32 -45.78
CA ALA A 154 4.61 -59.23 -45.19
C ALA A 154 3.21 -59.22 -45.82
N ASP A 155 2.98 -58.53 -46.95
CA ASP A 155 1.65 -58.57 -47.57
C ASP A 155 1.70 -58.49 -49.11
N GLU A 156 2.41 -59.44 -49.72
CA GLU A 156 2.14 -59.85 -51.10
C GLU A 156 2.05 -61.38 -51.14
N THR A 157 0.98 -61.92 -50.55
CA THR A 157 0.48 -63.24 -50.94
C THR A 157 -0.94 -63.10 -51.45
N ASP A 158 -1.00 -62.81 -52.75
CA ASP A 158 -1.72 -63.62 -53.75
C ASP A 158 -3.05 -64.25 -53.27
N ASP A 159 -4.16 -63.66 -53.70
CA ASP A 159 -5.38 -64.43 -53.95
C ASP A 159 -6.10 -63.92 -55.21
N GLN A 160 -5.51 -64.23 -56.38
CA GLN A 160 -6.28 -64.42 -57.60
C GLN A 160 -6.88 -65.83 -57.60
N SER A 161 -8.06 -66.05 -56.99
CA SER A 161 -9.09 -66.93 -57.56
C SER A 161 -10.40 -66.90 -56.77
N ARG A 162 -11.48 -66.33 -57.32
CA ARG A 162 -12.62 -67.10 -57.86
C ARG A 162 -13.74 -66.20 -58.37
N VAL A 163 -13.99 -66.38 -59.65
CA VAL A 163 -15.12 -65.90 -60.44
C VAL A 163 -16.40 -66.63 -60.01
N GLU A 164 -17.55 -65.94 -60.17
CA GLU A 164 -18.93 -66.46 -60.30
C GLU A 164 -19.57 -67.06 -59.02
N THR A 165 -20.80 -66.75 -58.56
CA THR A 165 -22.07 -66.37 -59.21
C THR A 165 -23.09 -65.77 -58.21
N SER A 166 -24.09 -65.05 -58.76
CA SER A 166 -25.53 -65.07 -58.42
C SER A 166 -26.06 -64.52 -57.07
N ASN A 167 -26.82 -63.41 -57.15
CA ASN A 167 -28.28 -63.30 -56.96
C ASN A 167 -28.77 -62.05 -56.19
N THR A 168 -29.45 -61.21 -56.96
CA THR A 168 -30.71 -60.46 -56.79
C THR A 168 -31.51 -60.55 -55.48
N ASP A 169 -32.16 -59.41 -55.18
CA ASP A 169 -33.33 -59.15 -54.30
C ASP A 169 -33.07 -59.23 -52.78
N ASN A 170 -33.47 -58.28 -51.92
CA ASN A 170 -34.63 -57.36 -51.92
C ASN A 170 -34.34 -56.16 -50.99
#